data_AF-A0A1T2A5K7-F1
#
_entry.id   AF-A0A1T2A5K7-F1
#
_cell.length_a   1.000
_cell.length_b   1.000
_cell.length_c   1.000
_cell.angle_alpha   90.00
_cell.angle_beta   90.00
_cell.angle_gamma   90.00
#
_symmetry.space_group_name_H-M   'P 1'
#
loop_
_entity.id
_entity.type
_entity.pdbx_description
1 polymer ?
#
loop_
_entity_poly.entity_id
_entity_poly.type
_entity_poly.pdbx_seq_one_letter_code
_entity_poly.pdbx_strand_id
1 'polypeptide(L)'
;MSIQLCVFDAYGTLFDVDAAARNLAAEEPRLTEIWPRLAADWRRKQLEYSWLREVMGDYVDFWQLTRDGLDWAMAAQDLDDPDLAERLMALYRELPAFPEVPEMLDALHHRGVGRAILSNGAPDMLGAAVHAAGVGHLLDEVLSIHEIGHYKPRAAVYEMIAQKMGVEPEKTCFVSSNGWDAAGAAKAGFHVLWVNRAGAPVERLPYKPAAILTDLRAVPDHL
;
A
#
# COMPACT_ATOMS: atom_id res chain seq x y z
N MET A 1 22.31 1.95 -15.96
CA MET A 1 21.40 3.11 -16.08
C MET A 1 21.10 3.56 -14.65
N SER A 2 20.94 4.87 -14.40
CA SER A 2 20.67 5.39 -13.05
C SER A 2 19.16 5.59 -12.87
N ILE A 3 18.60 5.11 -11.76
CA ILE A 3 17.21 5.35 -11.38
C ILE A 3 17.00 6.83 -11.10
N GLN A 4 15.92 7.39 -11.63
CA GLN A 4 15.54 8.80 -11.49
C GLN A 4 14.33 9.00 -10.60
N LEU A 5 13.47 7.98 -10.47
CA LEU A 5 12.23 8.03 -9.73
C LEU A 5 12.05 6.74 -8.93
N CYS A 6 11.65 6.86 -7.68
CA CYS A 6 11.22 5.75 -6.84
C CYS A 6 9.73 5.93 -6.52
N VAL A 7 8.91 4.98 -6.97
CA VAL A 7 7.46 4.95 -6.74
C VAL A 7 7.13 3.87 -5.72
N PHE A 8 6.37 4.25 -4.71
CA PHE A 8 5.99 3.37 -3.62
C PHE A 8 4.53 3.00 -3.72
N ASP A 9 4.23 1.72 -3.52
CA ASP A 9 2.92 1.34 -3.00
C ASP A 9 2.68 1.99 -1.63
N ALA A 10 1.43 2.18 -1.25
CA ALA A 10 1.07 2.85 0.00
C ALA A 10 0.79 1.85 1.14
N TYR A 11 -0.37 1.21 1.10
CA TYR A 11 -0.89 0.40 2.21
C TYR A 11 -0.16 -0.94 2.34
N GLY A 12 0.48 -1.14 3.48
CA GLY A 12 1.34 -2.28 3.78
C GLY A 12 2.81 -2.06 3.36
N THR A 13 3.09 -1.03 2.56
CA THR A 13 4.45 -0.72 2.08
C THR A 13 5.02 0.46 2.87
N LEU A 14 4.42 1.65 2.71
CA LEU A 14 4.74 2.84 3.51
C LEU A 14 3.91 2.91 4.78
N PHE A 15 2.61 2.59 4.72
CA PHE A 15 1.68 2.70 5.84
C PHE A 15 1.39 1.35 6.48
N ASP A 16 1.44 1.28 7.82
CA ASP A 16 1.22 0.06 8.59
C ASP A 16 -0.29 -0.21 8.75
N VAL A 17 -0.83 -1.07 7.89
CA VAL A 17 -2.26 -1.43 7.87
C VAL A 17 -2.74 -2.17 9.12
N ASP A 18 -1.83 -2.78 9.88
CA ASP A 18 -2.17 -3.49 11.10
C ASP A 18 -2.35 -2.54 12.29
N ALA A 19 -1.82 -1.32 12.19
CA ALA A 19 -1.82 -0.33 13.27
C ALA A 19 -3.23 0.01 13.75
N ALA A 20 -4.24 0.05 12.87
CA ALA A 20 -5.60 0.38 13.26
C ALA A 20 -6.18 -0.61 14.29
N ALA A 21 -6.14 -1.91 13.98
CA ALA A 21 -6.63 -2.94 14.89
C ALA A 21 -5.72 -3.08 16.12
N ARG A 22 -4.39 -3.00 15.93
CA ARG A 22 -3.40 -3.12 17.00
C ARG A 22 -3.55 -2.02 18.04
N ASN A 23 -3.69 -0.76 17.61
CA ASN A 23 -3.82 0.39 18.49
C ASN A 23 -5.14 0.34 19.26
N LEU A 24 -6.24 -0.01 18.57
CA LEU A 24 -7.52 -0.12 19.24
C LEU A 24 -7.54 -1.23 20.30
N ALA A 25 -6.86 -2.35 20.04
CA ALA A 25 -6.74 -3.45 20.98
C ALA A 25 -5.93 -3.12 22.25
N ALA A 26 -5.16 -2.03 22.25
CA ALA A 26 -4.51 -1.50 23.46
C ALA A 26 -5.51 -0.78 24.39
N GLU A 27 -6.62 -0.30 23.86
CA GLU A 27 -7.69 0.39 24.60
C GLU A 27 -8.90 -0.52 24.86
N GLU A 28 -9.06 -1.57 24.06
CA GLU A 28 -10.23 -2.45 24.05
C GLU A 28 -9.82 -3.91 24.30
N PRO A 29 -9.94 -4.40 25.55
CA PRO A 29 -9.49 -5.74 25.93
C PRO A 29 -10.11 -6.89 25.12
N ARG A 30 -11.35 -6.74 24.63
CA ARG A 30 -11.98 -7.80 23.82
C ARG A 30 -11.31 -8.00 22.45
N LEU A 31 -10.52 -7.03 21.99
CA LEU A 31 -9.76 -7.13 20.74
C LEU A 31 -8.35 -7.71 20.94
N THR A 32 -7.81 -7.75 22.16
CA THR A 32 -6.40 -8.08 22.42
C THR A 32 -5.97 -9.42 21.79
N GLU A 33 -6.81 -10.44 21.88
CA GLU A 33 -6.51 -11.77 21.32
C GLU A 33 -6.86 -11.90 19.83
N ILE A 34 -7.80 -11.08 19.34
CA ILE A 34 -8.36 -11.25 17.98
C ILE A 34 -7.83 -10.23 16.96
N TRP A 35 -7.23 -9.12 17.40
CA TRP A 35 -6.78 -8.06 16.50
C TRP A 35 -5.84 -8.53 15.38
N PRO A 36 -4.89 -9.48 15.59
CA PRO A 36 -4.02 -9.91 14.50
C PRO A 36 -4.81 -10.60 13.38
N ARG A 37 -5.77 -11.44 13.77
CA ARG A 37 -6.65 -12.13 12.82
C ARG A 37 -7.63 -11.16 12.16
N LEU A 38 -8.20 -10.24 12.93
CA LEU A 38 -9.08 -9.19 12.42
C LEU A 38 -8.37 -8.33 11.37
N ALA A 39 -7.15 -7.86 11.65
CA ALA A 39 -6.34 -7.08 10.71
C ALA A 39 -6.00 -7.88 9.45
N ALA A 40 -5.55 -9.12 9.60
CA ALA A 40 -5.22 -10.00 8.49
C ALA A 40 -6.43 -10.29 7.58
N ASP A 41 -7.58 -10.62 8.17
CA ASP A 41 -8.81 -10.89 7.44
C ASP A 41 -9.35 -9.63 6.76
N TRP A 42 -9.32 -8.48 7.45
CA TRP A 42 -9.71 -7.19 6.90
C TRP A 42 -8.86 -6.82 5.69
N ARG A 43 -7.53 -6.84 5.82
CA ARG A 43 -6.61 -6.52 4.73
C ARG A 43 -6.78 -7.48 3.56
N ARG A 44 -6.90 -8.79 3.85
CA ARG A 44 -7.10 -9.81 2.82
C ARG A 44 -8.39 -9.57 2.05
N LYS A 45 -9.52 -9.31 2.72
CA LYS A 45 -10.80 -9.05 2.06
C LYS A 45 -10.83 -7.75 1.27
N GLN A 46 -10.24 -6.69 1.81
CA GLN A 46 -10.08 -5.42 1.10
C GLN A 46 -9.35 -5.63 -0.25
N LEU A 47 -8.27 -6.41 -0.27
CA LEU A 47 -7.53 -6.74 -1.49
C LEU A 47 -8.31 -7.69 -2.42
N GLU A 48 -8.89 -8.78 -1.89
CA GLU A 48 -9.72 -9.71 -2.67
C GLU A 48 -10.87 -8.97 -3.38
N TYR A 49 -11.57 -8.08 -2.69
CA TYR A 49 -12.67 -7.31 -3.28
C TYR A 49 -12.19 -6.34 -4.36
N SER A 50 -10.98 -5.78 -4.25
CA SER A 50 -10.42 -4.94 -5.31
C SER A 50 -10.20 -5.74 -6.61
N TRP A 51 -9.63 -6.94 -6.51
CA TRP A 51 -9.40 -7.79 -7.67
C TRP A 51 -10.70 -8.34 -8.26
N LEU A 52 -11.63 -8.78 -7.41
CA LEU A 52 -12.91 -9.31 -7.85
C LEU A 52 -13.73 -8.25 -8.57
N ARG A 53 -13.80 -7.03 -8.01
CA ARG A 53 -14.52 -5.92 -8.66
C ARG A 53 -13.87 -5.47 -9.96
N GLU A 54 -12.53 -5.47 -10.05
CA GLU A 54 -11.83 -5.21 -11.30
C GLU A 54 -12.22 -6.22 -12.40
N VAL A 55 -12.31 -7.50 -12.06
CA VAL A 55 -12.70 -8.57 -13.00
C VAL A 55 -14.18 -8.47 -13.37
N MET A 56 -15.04 -8.09 -12.43
CA MET A 56 -16.48 -7.91 -12.67
C MET A 56 -16.81 -6.60 -13.41
N GLY A 57 -15.90 -5.61 -13.41
CA GLY A 57 -16.16 -4.28 -13.96
C GLY A 57 -16.99 -3.37 -13.05
N ASP A 58 -17.05 -3.67 -11.76
CA ASP A 58 -17.92 -2.99 -10.78
C ASP A 58 -17.10 -2.14 -9.80
N TYR A 59 -16.40 -1.13 -10.35
CA TYR A 59 -15.55 -0.23 -9.56
C TYR A 59 -16.36 0.50 -8.48
N VAL A 60 -15.81 0.49 -7.27
CA VAL A 60 -16.12 1.42 -6.16
C VAL A 60 -14.79 2.00 -5.69
N ASP A 61 -14.79 3.04 -4.87
CA ASP A 61 -13.52 3.52 -4.31
C ASP A 61 -12.95 2.56 -3.24
N PHE A 62 -11.67 2.75 -2.92
CA PHE A 62 -10.98 1.88 -1.96
C PHE A 62 -11.44 2.10 -0.52
N TRP A 63 -12.09 3.22 -0.21
CA TRP A 63 -12.65 3.46 1.12
C TRP A 63 -13.87 2.57 1.36
N GLN A 64 -14.76 2.43 0.37
CA GLN A 64 -15.84 1.46 0.39
C GLN A 64 -15.31 0.04 0.55
N LEU A 65 -14.27 -0.36 -0.19
CA LEU A 65 -13.65 -1.68 -0.02
C LEU A 65 -13.05 -1.89 1.36
N THR A 66 -12.54 -0.82 1.97
CA THR A 66 -12.03 -0.85 3.34
C THR A 66 -13.17 -1.12 4.32
N ARG A 67 -14.34 -0.48 4.16
CA ARG A 67 -15.54 -0.77 4.95
C ARG A 67 -16.02 -2.21 4.72
N ASP A 68 -16.21 -2.60 3.47
CA ASP A 68 -16.71 -3.95 3.10
C ASP A 68 -15.81 -5.06 3.70
N GLY A 69 -14.49 -4.86 3.65
CA GLY A 69 -13.52 -5.79 4.23
C GLY A 69 -13.56 -5.82 5.75
N LEU A 70 -13.79 -4.68 6.41
CA LEU A 70 -13.92 -4.59 7.86
C LEU A 70 -15.18 -5.32 8.34
N ASP A 71 -16.32 -5.02 7.71
CA ASP A 71 -17.61 -5.60 8.06
C ASP A 71 -17.56 -7.13 7.94
N TRP A 72 -16.91 -7.65 6.88
CA TRP A 72 -16.66 -9.09 6.75
C TRP A 72 -15.78 -9.64 7.86
N ALA A 73 -14.67 -8.97 8.19
CA ALA A 73 -13.72 -9.43 9.18
C ALA A 73 -14.31 -9.42 10.60
N MET A 74 -15.12 -8.40 10.93
CA MET A 74 -15.86 -8.32 12.19
C MET A 74 -16.89 -9.44 12.30
N ALA A 75 -17.70 -9.65 11.25
CA ALA A 75 -18.65 -10.76 11.21
C ALA A 75 -17.96 -12.13 11.37
N ALA A 76 -16.76 -12.31 10.80
CA ALA A 76 -15.98 -13.55 10.94
C ALA A 76 -15.42 -13.78 12.36
N GLN A 77 -15.43 -12.76 13.23
CA GLN A 77 -15.08 -12.84 14.65
C GLN A 77 -16.33 -12.75 15.56
N ASP A 78 -17.54 -12.89 15.02
CA ASP A 78 -18.80 -12.72 15.75
C ASP A 78 -18.91 -11.34 16.45
N LEU A 79 -18.35 -10.29 15.83
CA LEU A 79 -18.45 -8.91 16.29
C LEU A 79 -19.55 -8.16 15.53
N ASP A 80 -20.63 -7.82 16.24
CA ASP A 80 -21.70 -6.94 15.75
C ASP A 80 -21.73 -5.67 16.61
N ASP A 81 -20.90 -4.69 16.23
CA ASP A 81 -20.71 -3.45 16.98
C ASP A 81 -20.39 -2.30 16.01
N PRO A 82 -21.39 -1.50 15.59
CA PRO A 82 -21.20 -0.40 14.67
C PRO A 82 -20.24 0.69 15.18
N ASP A 83 -20.25 0.99 16.49
CA ASP A 83 -19.37 2.02 17.06
C ASP A 83 -17.90 1.57 17.02
N LEU A 84 -17.65 0.29 17.27
CA LEU A 84 -16.34 -0.32 17.09
C LEU A 84 -15.90 -0.24 15.62
N ALA A 85 -16.80 -0.53 14.68
CA ALA A 85 -16.50 -0.45 13.25
C ALA A 85 -16.13 0.97 12.82
N GLU A 86 -16.81 2.00 13.34
CA GLU A 86 -16.46 3.40 13.07
C GLU A 86 -15.10 3.79 13.66
N ARG A 87 -14.78 3.35 14.89
CA ARG A 87 -13.46 3.58 15.49
C ARG A 87 -12.34 2.94 14.68
N LEU A 88 -12.54 1.71 14.22
CA LEU A 88 -11.56 1.00 13.37
C LEU A 88 -11.35 1.73 12.04
N MET A 89 -12.42 2.16 11.36
CA MET A 89 -12.29 2.93 10.12
C MET A 89 -11.58 4.26 10.34
N ALA A 90 -11.91 4.99 11.42
CA ALA A 90 -11.24 6.24 11.75
C ALA A 90 -9.73 6.05 11.91
N LEU A 91 -9.30 5.00 12.63
CA LEU A 91 -7.89 4.66 12.77
C LEU A 91 -7.25 4.24 11.44
N TYR A 92 -7.99 3.55 10.56
CA TYR A 92 -7.50 3.17 9.24
C TYR A 92 -7.34 4.36 8.28
N ARG A 93 -8.03 5.47 8.52
CA ARG A 93 -7.87 6.70 7.75
C ARG A 93 -6.55 7.39 8.04
N GLU A 94 -6.04 7.26 9.26
CA GLU A 94 -4.84 7.96 9.76
C GLU A 94 -3.72 6.97 10.09
N LEU A 95 -3.47 6.00 9.20
CA LEU A 95 -2.43 5.01 9.41
C LEU A 95 -1.04 5.66 9.53
N PRO A 96 -0.24 5.27 10.53
CA PRO A 96 1.15 5.71 10.61
C PRO A 96 1.98 5.09 9.49
N ALA A 97 3.06 5.78 9.12
CA ALA A 97 4.09 5.16 8.30
C ALA A 97 4.92 4.15 9.12
N PHE A 98 5.54 3.18 8.45
CA PHE A 98 6.57 2.36 9.07
C PHE A 98 7.74 3.24 9.57
N PRO A 99 8.40 2.89 10.70
CA PRO A 99 9.38 3.76 11.34
C PRO A 99 10.53 4.21 10.43
N GLU A 100 10.93 3.37 9.48
CA GLU A 100 12.03 3.66 8.56
C GLU A 100 11.66 4.57 7.39
N VAL A 101 10.38 4.88 7.16
CA VAL A 101 9.91 5.59 5.97
C VAL A 101 10.47 7.02 5.87
N PRO A 102 10.42 7.87 6.91
CA PRO A 102 10.89 9.26 6.78
C PRO A 102 12.37 9.34 6.41
N GLU A 103 13.22 8.56 7.10
CA GLU A 103 14.67 8.52 6.83
C GLU A 103 14.98 7.96 5.44
N MET A 104 14.26 6.92 5.02
CA MET A 104 14.42 6.35 3.67
C MET A 104 14.06 7.37 2.59
N LEU A 105 12.94 8.08 2.72
CA LEU A 105 12.51 9.09 1.73
C LEU A 105 13.48 10.29 1.69
N ASP A 106 13.99 10.72 2.85
CA ASP A 106 14.99 11.78 2.95
C ASP A 106 16.33 11.38 2.32
N ALA A 107 16.76 10.13 2.51
CA ALA A 107 17.96 9.60 1.85
C ALA A 107 17.82 9.59 0.32
N LEU A 108 16.64 9.27 -0.21
CA LEU A 108 16.36 9.36 -1.64
C LEU A 108 16.37 10.80 -2.15
N HIS A 109 15.79 11.73 -1.38
CA HIS A 109 15.80 13.15 -1.70
C HIS A 109 17.24 13.69 -1.83
N HIS A 110 18.13 13.38 -0.88
CA HIS A 110 19.54 13.78 -0.91
C HIS A 110 20.34 13.16 -2.06
N ARG A 111 19.88 12.04 -2.62
CA ARG A 111 20.45 11.41 -3.82
C ARG A 111 19.89 12.00 -5.13
N GLY A 112 18.97 12.96 -5.07
CA GLY A 112 18.35 13.57 -6.24
C GLY A 112 17.37 12.64 -6.97
N VAL A 113 16.86 11.61 -6.30
CA VAL A 113 15.87 10.68 -6.85
C VAL A 113 14.48 11.23 -6.54
N GLY A 114 13.58 11.24 -7.52
CA GLY A 114 12.17 11.59 -7.31
C GLY A 114 11.45 10.56 -6.44
N ARG A 115 10.45 10.97 -5.65
CA ARG A 115 9.70 10.09 -4.74
C ARG A 115 8.22 10.28 -4.98
N ALA A 116 7.50 9.22 -5.31
CA ALA A 116 6.05 9.28 -5.49
C ALA A 116 5.33 8.08 -4.88
N ILE A 117 4.02 8.21 -4.66
CA ILE A 117 3.15 7.08 -4.33
C ILE A 117 2.32 6.69 -5.56
N LEU A 118 2.09 5.38 -5.74
CA LEU A 118 0.99 4.85 -6.56
C LEU A 118 0.14 3.91 -5.71
N SER A 119 -1.13 4.26 -5.48
CA SER A 119 -1.98 3.55 -4.53
C SER A 119 -3.38 3.29 -5.05
N ASN A 120 -3.95 2.16 -4.62
CA ASN A 120 -5.38 1.89 -4.79
C ASN A 120 -6.27 2.87 -4.00
N GLY A 121 -5.73 3.52 -2.95
CA GLY A 121 -6.45 4.41 -2.04
C GLY A 121 -7.18 5.55 -2.74
N ALA A 122 -8.39 5.85 -2.28
CA ALA A 122 -9.12 7.05 -2.71
C ALA A 122 -8.33 8.33 -2.34
N PRO A 123 -8.44 9.43 -3.09
CA PRO A 123 -7.66 10.64 -2.85
C PRO A 123 -7.71 11.15 -1.41
N ASP A 124 -8.90 11.25 -0.81
CA ASP A 124 -9.08 11.73 0.57
C ASP A 124 -8.47 10.76 1.60
N MET A 125 -8.60 9.46 1.37
CA MET A 125 -8.04 8.42 2.24
C MET A 125 -6.51 8.46 2.21
N LEU A 126 -5.94 8.66 1.02
CA LEU A 126 -4.50 8.69 0.83
C LEU A 126 -3.89 9.99 1.36
N GLY A 127 -4.55 11.13 1.13
CA GLY A 127 -4.16 12.43 1.69
C GLY A 127 -4.15 12.42 3.22
N ALA A 128 -5.16 11.81 3.85
CA ALA A 128 -5.21 11.66 5.30
C ALA A 128 -4.05 10.82 5.85
N ALA A 129 -3.74 9.67 5.23
CA ALA A 129 -2.62 8.83 5.65
C ALA A 129 -1.26 9.53 5.46
N VAL A 130 -1.05 10.21 4.34
CA VAL A 130 0.17 10.99 4.08
C VAL A 130 0.35 12.13 5.10
N HIS A 131 -0.74 12.82 5.43
CA HIS A 131 -0.73 13.89 6.42
C HIS A 131 -0.46 13.35 7.84
N ALA A 132 -1.17 12.31 8.26
CA ALA A 132 -1.01 11.68 9.57
C ALA A 132 0.41 11.11 9.77
N ALA A 133 1.01 10.55 8.72
CA ALA A 133 2.38 10.07 8.72
C ALA A 133 3.44 11.19 8.65
N GLY A 134 3.05 12.42 8.33
CA GLY A 134 3.97 13.56 8.24
C GLY A 134 4.95 13.50 7.06
N VAL A 135 4.72 12.66 6.06
CA VAL A 135 5.67 12.40 4.95
C VAL A 135 5.37 13.17 3.67
N GLY A 136 4.28 13.95 3.62
CA GLY A 136 3.86 14.65 2.39
C GLY A 136 4.92 15.57 1.80
N HIS A 137 5.70 16.25 2.64
CA HIS A 137 6.80 17.14 2.20
C HIS A 137 8.01 16.40 1.62
N LEU A 138 8.09 15.07 1.78
CA LEU A 138 9.14 14.22 1.24
C LEU A 138 8.74 13.56 -0.08
N LEU A 139 7.49 13.73 -0.52
CA LEU A 139 6.95 13.15 -1.75
C LEU A 139 6.78 14.26 -2.79
N ASP A 140 7.20 13.98 -4.02
CA ASP A 140 7.00 14.89 -5.16
C ASP A 140 5.58 14.72 -5.73
N GLU A 141 5.00 13.51 -5.68
CA GLU A 141 3.64 13.22 -6.14
C GLU A 141 2.95 12.10 -5.37
N VAL A 142 1.61 12.13 -5.35
CA VAL A 142 0.76 11.12 -4.71
C VAL A 142 -0.35 10.69 -5.68
N LEU A 143 -0.13 9.57 -6.37
CA LEU A 143 -1.02 9.08 -7.42
C LEU A 143 -2.05 8.09 -6.87
N SER A 144 -3.33 8.42 -7.04
CA SER A 144 -4.46 7.54 -6.77
C SER A 144 -4.98 6.93 -8.07
N ILE A 145 -5.24 5.64 -8.08
CA ILE A 145 -5.92 4.98 -9.22
C ILE A 145 -7.34 5.48 -9.47
N HIS A 146 -7.92 6.23 -8.52
CA HIS A 146 -9.30 6.71 -8.62
C HIS A 146 -9.54 7.50 -9.90
N GLU A 147 -8.51 8.18 -10.40
CA GLU A 147 -8.54 8.92 -11.66
C GLU A 147 -8.87 8.05 -12.88
N ILE A 148 -8.51 6.76 -12.86
CA ILE A 148 -8.67 5.84 -13.99
C ILE A 148 -9.67 4.71 -13.72
N GLY A 149 -10.19 4.60 -12.50
CA GLY A 149 -11.23 3.61 -12.14
C GLY A 149 -10.78 2.15 -12.27
N HIS A 150 -9.48 1.87 -12.12
CA HIS A 150 -8.92 0.53 -12.28
C HIS A 150 -8.00 0.15 -11.12
N TYR A 151 -8.16 -1.07 -10.60
CA TYR A 151 -7.30 -1.58 -9.53
C TYR A 151 -5.99 -2.16 -10.06
N LYS A 152 -4.93 -2.05 -9.25
CA LYS A 152 -3.73 -2.89 -9.45
C LYS A 152 -4.16 -4.39 -9.46
N PRO A 153 -3.55 -5.26 -10.28
CA PRO A 153 -2.37 -5.03 -11.12
C PRO A 153 -2.71 -4.76 -12.61
N ARG A 154 -3.80 -4.05 -12.93
CA ARG A 154 -4.09 -3.67 -14.31
C ARG A 154 -2.98 -2.80 -14.90
N ALA A 155 -2.54 -3.09 -16.14
CA ALA A 155 -1.41 -2.40 -16.76
C ALA A 155 -1.56 -0.87 -16.79
N ALA A 156 -2.78 -0.38 -17.08
CA ALA A 156 -3.10 1.04 -17.11
C ALA A 156 -2.76 1.77 -15.80
N VAL A 157 -2.81 1.10 -14.65
CA VAL A 157 -2.45 1.67 -13.34
C VAL A 157 -0.97 2.02 -13.27
N TYR A 158 -0.11 1.14 -13.77
CA TYR A 158 1.34 1.35 -13.78
C TYR A 158 1.74 2.37 -14.86
N GLU A 159 1.04 2.39 -15.99
CA GLU A 159 1.24 3.38 -17.07
C GLU A 159 1.00 4.83 -16.60
N MET A 160 0.16 5.04 -15.57
CA MET A 160 -0.03 6.36 -14.96
C MET A 160 1.28 6.98 -14.48
N ILE A 161 2.23 6.17 -14.00
CA ILE A 161 3.52 6.68 -13.50
C ILE A 161 4.25 7.41 -14.61
N ALA A 162 4.45 6.76 -15.76
CA ALA A 162 5.15 7.36 -16.88
C ALA A 162 4.41 8.59 -17.42
N GLN A 163 3.08 8.54 -17.47
CA GLN A 163 2.25 9.66 -17.94
C GLN A 163 2.32 10.90 -17.04
N LYS A 164 2.32 10.70 -15.72
CA LYS A 164 2.29 11.80 -14.73
C LYS A 164 3.68 12.32 -14.38
N MET A 165 4.66 11.42 -14.28
CA MET A 165 6.01 11.76 -13.81
C MET A 165 6.97 12.06 -14.97
N GLY A 166 6.65 11.65 -16.20
CA GLY A 166 7.52 11.87 -17.35
C GLY A 166 8.83 11.09 -17.30
N VAL A 167 8.90 10.01 -16.52
CA VAL A 167 10.07 9.13 -16.38
C VAL A 167 9.81 7.79 -17.05
N GLU A 168 10.80 7.30 -17.81
CA GLU A 168 10.73 6.01 -18.47
C GLU A 168 10.69 4.85 -17.45
N PRO A 169 9.99 3.73 -17.77
CA PRO A 169 9.91 2.58 -16.87
C PRO A 169 11.28 2.06 -16.41
N GLU A 170 12.27 2.01 -17.31
CA GLU A 170 13.62 1.50 -17.02
C GLU A 170 14.42 2.40 -16.07
N LYS A 171 14.01 3.66 -15.90
CA LYS A 171 14.59 4.63 -14.95
C LYS A 171 13.74 4.79 -13.69
N THR A 172 12.70 3.97 -13.55
CA THR A 172 11.76 4.01 -12.43
C THR A 172 11.93 2.78 -11.57
N CYS A 173 12.23 2.99 -10.29
CA CYS A 173 12.16 1.95 -9.27
C CYS A 173 10.73 1.90 -8.71
N PHE A 174 10.18 0.69 -8.56
CA PHE A 174 8.89 0.48 -7.92
C PHE A 174 9.07 -0.39 -6.67
N VAL A 175 8.55 0.08 -5.54
CA VAL A 175 8.72 -0.56 -4.24
C VAL A 175 7.36 -0.95 -3.69
N SER A 176 7.20 -2.23 -3.36
CA SER A 176 5.96 -2.74 -2.76
C SER A 176 6.25 -3.86 -1.78
N SER A 177 5.49 -3.98 -0.71
CA SER A 177 5.49 -5.16 0.16
C SER A 177 4.57 -6.27 -0.33
N ASN A 178 3.68 -5.94 -1.27
CA ASN A 178 2.72 -6.85 -1.87
C ASN A 178 3.37 -7.58 -3.05
N GLY A 179 3.60 -8.89 -2.92
CA GLY A 179 4.28 -9.68 -3.97
C GLY A 179 3.57 -9.65 -5.33
N TRP A 180 2.23 -9.65 -5.32
CA TRP A 180 1.41 -9.52 -6.53
C TRP A 180 1.55 -8.16 -7.22
N ASP A 181 1.73 -7.09 -6.45
CA ASP A 181 1.93 -5.73 -6.97
C ASP A 181 3.35 -5.56 -7.51
N ALA A 182 4.35 -6.13 -6.82
CA ALA A 182 5.73 -6.21 -7.31
C ALA A 182 5.80 -6.94 -8.67
N ALA A 183 5.06 -8.05 -8.82
CA ALA A 183 4.96 -8.75 -10.10
C ALA A 183 4.26 -7.92 -11.19
N GLY A 184 3.20 -7.19 -10.85
CA GLY A 184 2.51 -6.27 -11.77
C GLY A 184 3.41 -5.13 -12.25
N ALA A 185 4.14 -4.51 -11.32
CA ALA A 185 5.14 -3.48 -11.62
C ALA A 185 6.30 -4.01 -12.48
N ALA A 186 6.77 -5.23 -12.20
CA ALA A 186 7.85 -5.85 -12.98
C ALA A 186 7.39 -6.14 -14.42
N LYS A 187 6.13 -6.55 -14.60
CA LYS A 187 5.52 -6.69 -15.93
C LYS A 187 5.48 -5.36 -16.70
N ALA A 188 5.31 -4.25 -15.99
CA ALA A 188 5.29 -2.90 -16.58
C ALA A 188 6.69 -2.38 -16.97
N GLY A 189 7.77 -3.13 -16.68
CA GLY A 189 9.14 -2.79 -17.08
C GLY A 189 9.94 -2.01 -16.03
N PHE A 190 9.42 -1.85 -14.82
CA PHE A 190 10.11 -1.13 -13.74
C PHE A 190 11.25 -1.96 -13.12
N HIS A 191 12.22 -1.27 -12.51
CA HIS A 191 13.14 -1.89 -11.57
C HIS A 191 12.42 -2.12 -10.23
N VAL A 192 12.11 -3.38 -9.87
CA VAL A 192 11.23 -3.64 -8.73
C VAL A 192 11.95 -4.14 -7.49
N LEU A 193 11.66 -3.54 -6.34
CA LEU A 193 12.08 -4.01 -5.02
C LEU A 193 10.87 -4.52 -4.24
N TRP A 194 10.89 -5.80 -3.85
CA TRP A 194 9.83 -6.39 -3.02
C TRP A 194 10.23 -6.37 -1.54
N VAL A 195 9.49 -5.65 -0.71
CA VAL A 195 9.74 -5.52 0.73
C VAL A 195 8.96 -6.60 1.51
N ASN A 196 9.58 -7.75 1.70
CA ASN A 196 8.97 -8.93 2.31
C ASN A 196 9.19 -8.99 3.84
N ARG A 197 8.53 -8.08 4.58
CA ARG A 197 8.63 -8.01 6.06
C ARG A 197 8.22 -9.30 6.76
N ALA A 198 7.25 -10.02 6.20
CA ALA A 198 6.70 -11.24 6.78
C ALA A 198 7.52 -12.51 6.48
N GLY A 199 8.59 -12.41 5.67
CA GLY A 199 9.35 -13.58 5.23
C GLY A 199 8.50 -14.59 4.44
N ALA A 200 7.49 -14.10 3.72
CA ALA A 200 6.58 -14.93 2.94
C ALA A 200 7.33 -15.67 1.82
N PRO A 201 6.84 -16.85 1.39
CA PRO A 201 7.36 -17.52 0.21
C PRO A 201 7.33 -16.60 -1.02
N VAL A 202 8.30 -16.75 -1.92
CA VAL A 202 8.33 -15.99 -3.18
C VAL A 202 7.12 -16.35 -4.04
N GLU A 203 6.47 -15.31 -4.58
CA GLU A 203 5.33 -15.45 -5.47
C GLU A 203 5.65 -16.34 -6.68
N ARG A 204 4.67 -17.17 -7.08
CA ARG A 204 4.76 -18.02 -8.27
C ARG A 204 4.17 -17.35 -9.51
N LEU A 205 4.45 -16.06 -9.66
CA LEU A 205 4.02 -15.23 -10.79
C LEU A 205 5.14 -15.14 -11.85
N PRO A 206 4.80 -14.89 -13.13
CA PRO A 206 5.77 -14.94 -14.23
C PRO A 206 6.83 -13.84 -14.18
N TYR A 207 6.54 -12.71 -13.53
CA TYR A 207 7.43 -11.56 -13.41
C TYR A 207 7.97 -11.48 -11.99
N LYS A 208 9.29 -11.26 -11.86
CA LYS A 208 10.01 -11.30 -10.58
C LYS A 208 10.57 -9.93 -10.23
N PRO A 209 10.65 -9.58 -8.94
CA PRO A 209 11.35 -8.38 -8.50
C PRO A 209 12.85 -8.52 -8.77
N ALA A 210 13.54 -7.38 -8.91
CA ALA A 210 14.99 -7.31 -9.04
C ALA A 210 15.69 -7.66 -7.72
N ALA A 211 15.10 -7.29 -6.58
CA ALA A 211 15.57 -7.68 -5.25
C ALA A 211 14.42 -7.88 -4.27
N ILE A 212 14.68 -8.66 -3.22
CA ILE A 212 13.78 -8.87 -2.09
C ILE A 212 14.47 -8.32 -0.85
N LEU A 213 13.81 -7.38 -0.17
CA LEU A 213 14.30 -6.69 1.01
C LEU A 213 13.46 -7.09 2.22
N THR A 214 14.01 -6.95 3.43
CA THR A 214 13.28 -7.21 4.68
C THR A 214 12.54 -5.99 5.22
N ASP A 215 12.97 -4.79 4.83
CA ASP A 215 12.35 -3.50 5.18
C ASP A 215 12.73 -2.43 4.12
N LEU A 216 12.33 -1.17 4.33
CA LEU A 216 12.61 -0.10 3.38
C LEU A 216 14.00 0.55 3.54
N ARG A 217 14.76 0.28 4.61
CA ARG A 217 16.04 0.96 4.88
C ARG A 217 17.06 0.74 3.78
N ALA A 218 17.05 -0.46 3.20
CA ALA A 218 17.98 -0.84 2.13
C ALA A 218 17.57 -0.29 0.75
N VAL A 219 16.37 0.30 0.58
CA VAL A 219 15.90 0.78 -0.74
C VAL A 219 16.91 1.70 -1.44
N PRO A 220 17.48 2.73 -0.80
CA PRO A 220 18.42 3.62 -1.48
C PRO A 220 19.65 2.89 -2.03
N ASP A 221 20.13 1.84 -1.37
CA ASP A 221 21.35 1.11 -1.75
C ASP A 221 21.14 0.17 -2.94
N HIS A 222 19.89 0.04 -3.42
CA HIS A 222 19.51 -0.78 -4.55
C HIS A 222 19.12 0.03 -5.81
N LEU A 223 19.31 1.36 -5.80
CA LEU A 223 18.98 2.25 -6.92
C LEU A 223 20.17 2.53 -7.87
#